data_AF-A0A812SHI3-F1
#
_entry.id   AF-A0A812SHI3-F1
#
_cell.length_a   1.000
_cell.length_b   1.000
_cell.length_c   1.000
_cell.angle_alpha   90.00
_cell.angle_beta   90.00
_cell.angle_gamma   90.00
#
_symmetry.space_group_name_H-M   'P 1'
#
loop_
_entity.id
_entity.type
_entity.pdbx_description
1 polymer ?
#
loop_
_entity_poly.entity_id
_entity_poly.type
_entity_poly.pdbx_seq_one_letter_code
_entity_poly.pdbx_strand_id
1 'polypeptide(L)'
;YHAIHEEWHSTYRDKLYSRGYYDIFMFDLNGDLIYSVFKETDYATNFLLEGDGPWKDSGLGEAFRAALAAPDNITYIDWKPYGPSANAPAAFFATGLRDEDGVLIGVYSIQLPPEYERSIDEIEPACSFEALTAAFEGSINVGALGEPTAEFSEKPLPCFKGYSPVSFMSLIHRHLEMGYPAGDQSTQVPSPYFEIAAQAVDGACAIAFAIQHLLQQGYTVQQVQQPDQTVYDRMSSFLRTELDFQGVAGRVKFNGNDKDGLLAVRQVQDGSYQQVGLVEQVDSASVITWSNNGTTAVYWQVEPAETVELAWVLPLAVTMAVCAPCIVGCWAGYRL
;
A
#
# COMPACT_ATOMS: atom_id res chain seq x y z
N TYR A 1 24.20 32.42 22.32
CA TYR A 1 24.23 31.13 21.60
C TYR A 1 24.58 29.96 22.52
N HIS A 2 25.81 29.84 23.04
CA HIS A 2 26.25 28.65 23.80
C HIS A 2 25.32 28.18 24.93
N ALA A 3 24.85 29.09 25.79
CA ALA A 3 23.93 28.74 26.90
C ALA A 3 22.57 28.20 26.41
N ILE A 4 21.97 28.86 25.41
CA ILE A 4 20.67 28.45 24.84
C ILE A 4 20.81 27.12 24.09
N HIS A 5 21.91 26.94 23.37
CA HIS A 5 22.19 25.68 22.70
C HIS A 5 22.35 24.54 23.71
N GLU A 6 23.11 24.74 24.78
CA GLU A 6 23.29 23.74 25.84
C GLU A 6 21.95 23.35 26.48
N GLU A 7 21.07 24.32 26.70
CA GLU A 7 19.75 24.09 27.29
C GLU A 7 18.80 23.32 26.36
N TRP A 8 18.69 23.71 25.08
CA TRP A 8 17.62 23.24 24.20
C TRP A 8 18.02 22.19 23.16
N HIS A 9 19.32 22.05 22.86
CA HIS A 9 19.76 21.17 21.77
C HIS A 9 19.39 19.70 22.00
N SER A 10 19.46 19.20 23.24
CA SER A 10 19.04 17.83 23.58
C SER A 10 17.57 17.59 23.22
N THR A 11 16.69 18.53 23.54
CA THR A 11 15.26 18.44 23.24
C THR A 11 14.98 18.41 21.74
N TYR A 12 15.63 19.27 20.95
CA TYR A 12 15.44 19.27 19.50
C TYR A 12 16.03 18.02 18.83
N ARG A 13 17.17 17.53 19.35
CA ARG A 13 17.78 16.28 18.89
C ARG A 13 16.87 15.08 19.18
N ASP A 14 16.28 14.99 20.37
CA ASP A 14 15.32 13.94 20.70
C ASP A 14 14.06 14.03 19.82
N LYS A 15 13.59 15.26 19.56
CA LYS A 15 12.45 15.50 18.66
C LYS A 15 12.75 14.99 17.25
N LEU A 16 13.92 15.33 16.69
CA LEU A 16 14.39 14.88 15.39
C LEU A 16 14.33 13.36 15.28
N TYR A 17 14.91 12.62 16.23
CA TYR A 17 14.88 11.15 16.19
C TYR A 17 13.48 10.56 16.39
N SER A 18 12.69 11.11 17.33
CA SER A 18 11.34 10.60 17.61
C SER A 18 10.37 10.78 16.44
N ARG A 19 10.60 11.79 15.60
CA ARG A 19 9.77 12.13 14.44
C ARG A 19 10.39 11.69 13.11
N GLY A 20 11.62 11.19 13.12
CA GLY A 20 12.35 10.79 11.93
C GLY A 20 12.71 11.96 11.02
N TYR A 21 12.94 13.17 11.53
CA TYR A 21 13.38 14.28 10.68
C TYR A 21 14.84 14.09 10.28
N TYR A 22 15.21 14.56 9.08
CA TYR A 22 16.62 14.57 8.68
C TYR A 22 17.36 15.71 9.39
N ASP A 23 16.79 16.92 9.43
CA ASP A 23 17.33 18.04 10.22
C ASP A 23 16.19 19.02 10.61
N ILE A 24 16.48 19.89 11.58
CA ILE A 24 15.59 20.95 12.08
C ILE A 24 16.33 22.28 11.98
N PHE A 25 15.72 23.26 11.34
CA PHE A 25 16.28 24.59 11.08
C PHE A 25 15.46 25.68 11.76
N MET A 26 16.14 26.71 12.27
CA MET A 26 15.51 27.97 12.67
C MET A 26 16.24 29.14 12.07
N PHE A 27 15.48 30.03 11.44
CA PHE A 27 15.96 31.25 10.82
C PHE A 27 15.47 32.45 11.58
N ASP A 28 16.28 33.50 11.63
CA ASP A 28 15.80 34.82 12.00
C ASP A 28 15.10 35.50 10.80
N LEU A 29 14.53 36.69 11.03
CA LEU A 29 13.86 37.46 9.97
C LEU A 29 14.84 38.08 8.95
N ASN A 30 16.14 38.12 9.26
CA ASN A 30 17.16 38.55 8.32
C ASN A 30 17.62 37.40 7.41
N GLY A 31 17.06 36.21 7.57
CA GLY A 31 17.36 35.02 6.79
C GLY A 31 18.62 34.28 7.22
N ASP A 32 19.18 34.59 8.38
CA ASP A 32 20.32 33.86 8.92
C ASP A 32 19.86 32.54 9.53
N LEU A 33 20.49 31.43 9.15
CA LEU A 33 20.27 30.12 9.77
C LEU A 33 20.94 30.09 11.16
N ILE A 34 20.19 30.51 12.18
CA ILE A 34 20.67 30.65 13.55
C ILE A 34 20.75 29.32 14.31
N TYR A 35 20.01 28.29 13.86
CA TYR A 35 20.03 26.96 14.47
C TYR A 35 19.84 25.84 13.43
N SER A 36 20.69 24.81 13.50
CA SER A 36 20.49 23.48 12.90
C SER A 36 20.92 22.42 13.92
N VAL A 37 20.32 21.22 13.89
CA VAL A 37 20.76 20.11 14.76
C VAL A 37 22.10 19.57 14.29
N PHE A 38 22.28 19.35 12.98
CA PHE A 38 23.51 18.77 12.43
C PHE A 38 24.60 19.79 12.08
N LYS A 39 24.23 21.05 11.90
CA LYS A 39 25.12 22.17 11.54
C LYS A 39 25.99 21.84 10.33
N GLU A 40 25.35 21.52 9.22
CA GLU A 40 26.04 21.25 7.96
C GLU A 40 26.57 22.56 7.34
N THR A 41 26.93 22.52 6.06
CA THR A 41 27.51 23.67 5.35
C THR A 41 26.52 24.82 5.11
N ASP A 42 25.27 24.64 5.48
CA ASP A 42 24.20 25.63 5.49
C ASP A 42 24.17 26.49 6.77
N TYR A 43 24.66 25.95 7.88
CA TYR A 43 24.59 26.61 9.18
C TYR A 43 25.34 27.94 9.18
N ALA A 44 24.73 28.96 9.81
CA ALA A 44 25.24 30.33 9.85
C ALA A 44 25.44 30.96 8.45
N THR A 45 24.69 30.51 7.45
CA THR A 45 24.57 31.17 6.14
C THR A 45 23.22 31.88 6.01
N ASN A 46 23.11 32.76 5.01
CA ASN A 46 21.93 33.58 4.77
C ASN A 46 21.06 33.06 3.62
N PHE A 47 19.74 33.14 3.77
CA PHE A 47 18.75 32.59 2.81
C PHE A 47 17.84 33.65 2.18
N LEU A 48 18.10 34.95 2.42
CA LEU A 48 17.47 36.02 1.65
C LEU A 48 17.94 35.97 0.19
N LEU A 49 17.02 36.19 -0.74
CA LEU A 49 17.35 36.27 -2.17
C LEU A 49 18.36 37.39 -2.47
N GLU A 50 18.25 38.51 -1.75
CA GLU A 50 19.15 39.66 -1.87
C GLU A 50 20.47 39.49 -1.09
N GLY A 51 20.59 38.44 -0.26
CA GLY A 51 21.78 38.11 0.51
C GLY A 51 22.89 37.46 -0.34
N ASP A 52 24.05 37.23 0.29
CA ASP A 52 25.25 36.60 -0.29
C ASP A 52 25.42 35.13 0.10
N GLY A 53 24.42 34.54 0.77
CA GLY A 53 24.52 33.16 1.22
C GLY A 53 24.49 32.14 0.07
N PRO A 54 25.32 31.08 0.14
CA PRO A 54 25.54 30.13 -0.97
C PRO A 54 24.33 29.23 -1.27
N TRP A 55 23.39 29.10 -0.34
CA TRP A 55 22.26 28.16 -0.43
C TRP A 55 20.90 28.85 -0.59
N LYS A 56 20.88 30.17 -0.80
CA LYS A 56 19.63 30.95 -0.90
C LYS A 56 18.69 30.48 -2.03
N ASP A 57 19.23 29.93 -3.12
CA ASP A 57 18.44 29.45 -4.26
C ASP A 57 18.08 27.95 -4.16
N SER A 58 18.38 27.31 -3.02
CA SER A 58 18.04 25.91 -2.76
C SER A 58 16.59 25.72 -2.32
N GLY A 59 16.14 24.46 -2.24
CA GLY A 59 14.83 24.11 -1.67
C GLY A 59 14.61 24.65 -0.24
N LEU A 60 15.67 24.69 0.60
CA LEU A 60 15.57 25.28 1.94
C LEU A 60 15.37 26.80 1.89
N GLY A 61 16.01 27.49 0.93
CA GLY A 61 15.80 28.92 0.71
C GLY A 61 14.40 29.24 0.18
N GLU A 62 13.87 28.39 -0.71
CA GLU A 62 12.46 28.48 -1.12
C GLU A 62 11.52 28.28 0.06
N ALA A 63 11.79 27.31 0.94
CA ALA A 63 10.97 27.02 2.12
C ALA A 63 10.96 28.19 3.10
N PHE A 64 12.13 28.79 3.36
CA PHE A 64 12.26 29.99 4.18
C PHE A 64 11.37 31.13 3.68
N ARG A 65 11.43 31.43 2.37
CA ARG A 65 10.65 32.52 1.78
C ARG A 65 9.16 32.22 1.71
N ALA A 66 8.78 30.98 1.44
CA ALA A 66 7.39 30.56 1.42
C ALA A 66 6.76 30.72 2.82
N ALA A 67 7.48 30.33 3.88
CA ALA A 67 7.04 30.51 5.25
C ALA A 67 6.97 31.99 5.67
N LEU A 68 7.87 32.85 5.18
CA LEU A 68 7.73 34.30 5.42
C LEU A 68 6.50 34.90 4.73
N ALA A 69 6.16 34.43 3.54
CA ALA A 69 4.99 34.91 2.80
C ALA A 69 3.66 34.40 3.39
N ALA A 70 3.66 33.22 4.00
CA ALA A 70 2.50 32.59 4.62
C ALA A 70 2.84 32.03 6.02
N PRO A 71 3.11 32.91 7.02
CA PRO A 71 3.65 32.51 8.32
C PRO A 71 2.72 31.64 9.15
N ASP A 72 1.41 31.70 8.88
CA ASP A 72 0.40 30.93 9.61
C ASP A 72 0.08 29.58 8.94
N ASN A 73 0.69 29.30 7.78
CA ASN A 73 0.55 28.04 7.06
C ASN A 73 1.84 27.22 7.14
N ILE A 74 1.71 25.91 6.99
CA ILE A 74 2.85 25.02 6.75
C ILE A 74 3.04 24.95 5.25
N THR A 75 4.23 25.35 4.78
CA THR A 75 4.59 25.31 3.35
C THR A 75 5.45 24.08 3.07
N TYR A 76 5.16 23.38 1.96
CA TYR A 76 5.93 22.26 1.46
C TYR A 76 6.78 22.66 0.25
N ILE A 77 8.06 22.31 0.26
CA ILE A 77 8.93 22.37 -0.90
C ILE A 77 9.37 20.95 -1.24
N ASP A 78 9.11 20.57 -2.49
CA ASP A 78 9.35 19.21 -2.98
C ASP A 78 10.83 18.88 -3.13
N TRP A 79 11.11 17.58 -3.32
CA TRP A 79 12.44 17.01 -3.43
C TRP A 79 13.27 17.68 -4.53
N LYS A 80 14.36 18.35 -4.12
CA LYS A 80 15.34 18.97 -5.03
C LYS A 80 16.77 18.66 -4.59
N PRO A 81 17.75 18.61 -5.51
CA PRO A 81 19.15 18.47 -5.13
C PRO A 81 19.55 19.55 -4.12
N TYR A 82 20.08 19.14 -2.97
CA TYR A 82 20.45 20.03 -1.89
C TYR A 82 21.94 19.91 -1.57
N GLY A 83 22.70 20.96 -1.88
CA GLY A 83 24.16 20.97 -1.79
C GLY A 83 24.73 20.61 -0.41
N PRO A 84 24.18 21.13 0.70
CA PRO A 84 24.61 20.78 2.06
C PRO A 84 24.49 19.28 2.37
N SER A 85 23.46 18.62 1.83
CA SER A 85 23.30 17.17 1.88
C SER A 85 24.00 16.44 0.72
N ALA A 86 25.16 16.93 0.27
CA ALA A 86 25.95 16.36 -0.82
C ALA A 86 25.17 16.15 -2.14
N ASN A 87 24.24 17.07 -2.46
CA ASN A 87 23.32 17.02 -3.60
C ASN A 87 22.30 15.86 -3.56
N ALA A 88 22.16 15.16 -2.44
CA ALA A 88 21.01 14.28 -2.25
C ALA A 88 19.71 15.12 -2.36
N PRO A 89 18.63 14.55 -2.94
CA PRO A 89 17.34 15.21 -2.92
C PRO A 89 16.89 15.49 -1.49
N ALA A 90 16.42 16.71 -1.23
CA ALA A 90 15.83 17.10 0.04
C ALA A 90 14.49 17.81 -0.20
N ALA A 91 13.52 17.51 0.65
CA ALA A 91 12.23 18.20 0.73
C ALA A 91 12.07 18.84 2.11
N PHE A 92 11.31 19.93 2.17
CA PHE A 92 11.23 20.77 3.36
C PHE A 92 9.79 21.12 3.71
N PHE A 93 9.46 21.07 5.00
CA PHE A 93 8.34 21.82 5.54
C PHE A 93 8.86 23.07 6.24
N ALA A 94 8.12 24.17 6.16
CA ALA A 94 8.45 25.41 6.87
C ALA A 94 7.19 26.16 7.33
N THR A 95 7.32 26.93 8.41
CA THR A 95 6.25 27.79 8.93
C THR A 95 6.84 28.95 9.74
N GLY A 96 6.06 30.02 9.96
CA GLY A 96 6.50 31.16 10.75
C GLY A 96 6.62 30.82 12.23
N LEU A 97 7.67 31.31 12.89
CA LEU A 97 7.84 31.23 14.35
C LEU A 97 7.37 32.55 14.97
N ARG A 98 6.42 32.49 15.90
CA ARG A 98 5.90 33.64 16.63
C ARG A 98 6.30 33.60 18.10
N ASP A 99 6.45 34.76 18.72
CA ASP A 99 6.65 34.90 20.16
C ASP A 99 5.31 34.79 20.93
N GLU A 100 5.37 34.97 22.26
CA GLU A 100 4.20 34.91 23.15
C GLU A 100 3.15 35.99 22.84
N ASP A 101 3.56 37.11 22.25
CA ASP A 101 2.68 38.22 21.86
C ASP A 101 2.12 38.03 20.43
N GLY A 102 2.48 36.93 19.75
CA GLY A 102 2.05 36.61 18.39
C GLY A 102 2.85 37.34 17.30
N VAL A 103 3.94 38.01 17.65
CA VAL A 103 4.82 38.69 16.69
C VAL A 103 5.67 37.64 15.98
N LEU A 104 5.76 37.73 14.65
CA LEU A 104 6.65 36.87 13.87
C LEU A 104 8.10 37.21 14.22
N ILE A 105 8.88 36.23 14.66
CA ILE A 105 10.27 36.38 15.08
C ILE A 105 11.27 35.56 14.24
N GLY A 106 10.77 34.66 13.40
CA GLY A 106 11.62 33.82 12.56
C GLY A 106 10.84 32.81 11.73
N VAL A 107 11.56 31.82 11.18
CA VAL A 107 10.99 30.68 10.46
C VAL A 107 11.51 29.40 11.08
N TYR A 108 10.62 28.44 11.28
CA TYR A 108 10.95 27.06 11.63
C TYR A 108 10.82 26.20 10.37
N SER A 109 11.84 25.38 10.09
CA SER A 109 11.80 24.43 8.97
C SER A 109 12.36 23.08 9.38
N ILE A 110 11.92 22.02 8.71
CA ILE A 110 12.44 20.67 8.84
C ILE A 110 12.80 20.12 7.47
N GLN A 111 13.87 19.34 7.41
CA GLN A 111 14.15 18.47 6.27
C GLN A 111 13.48 17.12 6.50
N LEU A 112 12.78 16.65 5.48
CA LEU A 112 12.07 15.39 5.53
C LEU A 112 13.02 14.19 5.39
N PRO A 113 12.71 13.05 6.02
CA PRO A 113 13.48 11.83 5.81
C PRO A 113 13.29 11.32 4.37
N PRO A 114 14.32 10.70 3.76
CA PRO A 114 14.24 10.18 2.38
C PRO A 114 13.06 9.22 2.12
N GLU A 115 12.58 8.52 3.15
CA GLU A 115 11.43 7.62 3.09
C GLU A 115 10.05 8.33 3.16
N TYR A 116 10.02 9.65 3.28
CA TYR A 116 8.75 10.38 3.30
C TYR A 116 8.08 10.39 1.92
N GLU A 117 6.86 9.89 1.87
CA GLU A 117 5.97 9.93 0.70
C GLU A 117 4.70 10.72 1.05
N ARG A 118 4.23 11.58 0.13
CA ARG A 118 2.94 12.26 0.28
C ARG A 118 1.80 11.30 -0.08
N SER A 119 0.62 11.48 0.52
CA SER A 119 -0.56 10.72 0.11
C SER A 119 -0.88 10.96 -1.36
N ILE A 120 -1.33 9.92 -2.06
CA ILE A 120 -1.76 10.03 -3.47
C ILE A 120 -2.84 11.09 -3.65
N ASP A 121 -3.75 11.25 -2.68
CA ASP A 121 -4.82 12.26 -2.71
C ASP A 121 -4.28 13.70 -2.79
N GLU A 122 -3.06 13.94 -2.28
CA GLU A 122 -2.43 15.25 -2.31
C GLU A 122 -1.58 15.51 -3.56
N ILE A 123 -1.15 14.44 -4.24
CA ILE A 123 -0.33 14.49 -5.45
C ILE A 123 -1.24 14.51 -6.68
N GLU A 124 -2.27 13.68 -6.67
CA GLU A 124 -3.24 13.51 -7.74
C GLU A 124 -4.66 13.65 -7.17
N PRO A 125 -5.20 14.88 -7.11
CA PRO A 125 -6.53 15.14 -6.56
C PRO A 125 -7.65 14.39 -7.29
N ALA A 126 -7.42 13.98 -8.55
CA ALA A 126 -8.36 13.15 -9.31
C ALA A 126 -8.41 11.69 -8.81
N CYS A 127 -7.36 11.22 -8.13
CA CYS A 127 -7.27 9.87 -7.56
C CYS A 127 -7.72 9.83 -6.09
N SER A 128 -8.75 10.60 -5.73
CA SER A 128 -9.29 10.56 -4.38
C SER A 128 -9.93 9.21 -4.07
N PHE A 129 -9.97 8.81 -2.80
CA PHE A 129 -10.72 7.61 -2.37
C PHE A 129 -12.17 7.59 -2.86
N GLU A 130 -12.84 8.75 -2.91
CA GLU A 130 -14.21 8.88 -3.42
C GLU A 130 -14.26 8.59 -4.93
N ALA A 131 -13.36 9.19 -5.71
CA ALA A 131 -13.29 8.99 -7.15
C ALA A 131 -12.92 7.53 -7.51
N LEU A 132 -11.98 6.93 -6.78
CA LEU A 132 -11.61 5.52 -6.93
C LEU A 132 -12.78 4.60 -6.61
N THR A 133 -13.50 4.87 -5.52
CA THR A 133 -14.68 4.08 -5.14
C THR A 133 -15.76 4.18 -6.21
N ALA A 134 -16.04 5.38 -6.73
CA ALA A 134 -17.01 5.58 -7.79
C ALA A 134 -16.62 4.87 -9.09
N ALA A 135 -15.34 4.91 -9.47
CA ALA A 135 -14.83 4.21 -10.65
C ALA A 135 -14.83 2.67 -10.48
N PHE A 136 -14.72 2.19 -9.24
CA PHE A 136 -14.69 0.76 -8.93
C PHE A 136 -16.08 0.14 -8.76
N GLU A 137 -17.12 0.97 -8.58
CA GLU A 137 -18.52 0.54 -8.48
C GLU A 137 -18.95 -0.19 -9.77
N GLY A 138 -19.65 -1.33 -9.62
CA GLY A 138 -20.03 -2.17 -10.75
C GLY A 138 -18.92 -3.05 -11.34
N SER A 139 -17.67 -2.90 -10.92
CA SER A 139 -16.55 -3.69 -11.43
C SER A 139 -16.76 -5.19 -11.22
N ILE A 140 -16.36 -5.98 -12.23
CA ILE A 140 -16.29 -7.44 -12.12
C ILE A 140 -14.89 -7.84 -11.67
N ASN A 141 -14.84 -8.57 -10.57
CA ASN A 141 -13.64 -9.14 -9.99
C ASN A 141 -13.74 -10.66 -10.05
N VAL A 142 -12.71 -11.29 -10.58
CA VAL A 142 -12.58 -12.75 -10.60
C VAL A 142 -11.44 -13.12 -9.67
N GLY A 143 -11.75 -13.82 -8.59
CA GLY A 143 -10.77 -14.19 -7.57
C GLY A 143 -11.11 -15.54 -6.96
N ALA A 144 -10.20 -16.09 -6.15
CA ALA A 144 -10.48 -17.33 -5.43
C ALA A 144 -11.80 -17.21 -4.63
N LEU A 145 -12.62 -18.26 -4.69
CA LEU A 145 -13.86 -18.33 -3.93
C LEU A 145 -13.58 -18.23 -2.41
N GLY A 146 -12.47 -18.84 -1.96
CA GLY A 146 -12.00 -18.76 -0.58
C GLY A 146 -12.81 -19.59 0.41
N GLU A 147 -13.89 -20.23 -0.04
CA GLU A 147 -14.86 -20.96 0.78
C GLU A 147 -15.45 -22.16 0.01
N PRO A 148 -16.13 -23.12 0.67
CA PRO A 148 -16.73 -24.26 0.00
C PRO A 148 -17.98 -23.84 -0.78
N THR A 149 -18.31 -24.55 -1.86
CA THR A 149 -19.55 -24.27 -2.60
C THR A 149 -20.78 -24.54 -1.73
N ALA A 150 -21.92 -23.96 -2.11
CA ALA A 150 -23.20 -24.15 -1.43
C ALA A 150 -23.61 -25.62 -1.27
N GLU A 151 -23.14 -26.51 -2.16
CA GLU A 151 -23.39 -27.95 -2.04
C GLU A 151 -22.66 -28.57 -0.83
N PHE A 152 -21.47 -28.08 -0.49
CA PHE A 152 -20.61 -28.66 0.55
C PHE A 152 -20.61 -27.86 1.86
N SER A 153 -21.14 -26.63 1.87
CA SER A 153 -21.12 -25.74 3.04
C SER A 153 -21.75 -26.35 4.30
N GLU A 154 -22.77 -27.20 4.14
CA GLU A 154 -23.46 -27.88 5.25
C GLU A 154 -23.20 -29.38 5.34
N LYS A 155 -22.36 -29.94 4.45
CA LYS A 155 -22.03 -31.36 4.50
C LYS A 155 -21.04 -31.65 5.64
N PRO A 156 -21.10 -32.84 6.27
CA PRO A 156 -20.17 -33.20 7.34
C PRO A 156 -18.71 -33.21 6.89
N LEU A 157 -17.83 -32.64 7.72
CA LEU A 157 -16.39 -32.64 7.50
C LEU A 157 -15.77 -34.00 7.87
N PRO A 158 -14.86 -34.54 7.04
CA PRO A 158 -14.25 -35.84 7.29
C PRO A 158 -13.27 -35.83 8.47
N CYS A 159 -12.53 -34.72 8.68
CA CYS A 159 -11.61 -34.61 9.81
C CYS A 159 -12.28 -34.17 11.12
N PHE A 160 -13.33 -33.34 11.01
CA PHE A 160 -13.95 -32.67 12.16
C PHE A 160 -15.34 -33.24 12.38
N LYS A 161 -15.38 -34.41 13.03
CA LYS A 161 -16.62 -35.17 13.25
C LYS A 161 -17.67 -34.32 13.96
N GLY A 162 -18.89 -34.33 13.42
CA GLY A 162 -20.03 -33.61 13.97
C GLY A 162 -20.14 -32.15 13.51
N TYR A 163 -19.23 -31.68 12.65
CA TYR A 163 -19.26 -30.33 12.11
C TYR A 163 -19.38 -30.31 10.58
N SER A 164 -20.05 -29.28 10.07
CA SER A 164 -19.99 -28.78 8.70
C SER A 164 -18.96 -27.65 8.59
N PRO A 165 -18.53 -27.24 7.38
CA PRO A 165 -17.71 -26.03 7.22
C PRO A 165 -18.26 -24.81 7.97
N VAL A 166 -19.56 -24.53 7.84
CA VAL A 166 -20.21 -23.36 8.47
C VAL A 166 -20.18 -23.47 10.00
N SER A 167 -20.59 -24.61 10.56
CA SER A 167 -20.63 -24.78 12.02
C SER A 167 -19.23 -24.84 12.64
N PHE A 168 -18.24 -25.41 11.93
CA PHE A 168 -16.86 -25.43 12.40
C PHE A 168 -16.21 -24.04 12.36
N MET A 169 -16.42 -23.28 11.28
CA MET A 169 -15.92 -21.90 11.21
C MET A 169 -16.53 -21.03 12.29
N SER A 170 -17.82 -21.20 12.58
CA SER A 170 -18.46 -20.49 13.69
C SER A 170 -17.79 -20.79 15.03
N LEU A 171 -17.37 -22.05 15.26
CA LEU A 171 -16.62 -22.44 16.45
C LEU A 171 -15.22 -21.80 16.49
N ILE A 172 -14.51 -21.79 15.35
CA ILE A 172 -13.19 -21.16 15.22
C ILE A 172 -13.29 -19.66 15.51
N HIS A 173 -14.19 -18.95 14.84
CA HIS A 173 -14.39 -17.51 15.05
C HIS A 173 -14.70 -17.20 16.52
N ARG A 174 -15.60 -17.97 17.12
CA ARG A 174 -15.90 -17.84 18.55
C ARG A 174 -14.66 -17.96 19.43
N HIS A 175 -13.75 -18.89 19.14
CA HIS A 175 -12.51 -19.06 19.91
C HIS A 175 -11.45 -18.02 19.59
N LEU A 176 -11.38 -17.53 18.36
CA LEU A 176 -10.47 -16.45 18.01
C LEU A 176 -10.92 -15.13 18.67
N GLU A 177 -12.23 -14.86 18.71
CA GLU A 177 -12.78 -13.65 19.32
C GLU A 177 -12.76 -13.71 20.86
N MET A 178 -13.15 -14.84 21.45
CA MET A 178 -13.25 -14.96 22.91
C MET A 178 -12.00 -15.53 23.57
N GLY A 179 -11.05 -16.03 22.80
CA GLY A 179 -9.89 -16.77 23.28
C GLY A 179 -10.16 -18.26 23.46
N TYR A 180 -9.08 -19.01 23.61
CA TYR A 180 -9.09 -20.44 23.91
C TYR A 180 -8.24 -20.77 25.15
N PRO A 181 -8.82 -21.36 26.21
CA PRO A 181 -10.24 -21.69 26.39
C PRO A 181 -11.15 -20.45 26.36
N ALA A 182 -12.45 -20.64 26.08
CA ALA A 182 -13.39 -19.53 25.91
C ALA A 182 -13.37 -18.56 27.10
N GLY A 183 -13.07 -17.28 26.85
CA GLY A 183 -12.93 -16.23 27.85
C GLY A 183 -11.49 -15.86 28.20
N ASP A 184 -10.49 -16.59 27.70
CA ASP A 184 -9.07 -16.25 27.90
C ASP A 184 -8.62 -15.15 26.92
N GLN A 185 -8.60 -13.91 27.41
CA GLN A 185 -8.20 -12.73 26.62
C GLN A 185 -6.76 -12.80 26.09
N SER A 186 -5.88 -13.60 26.70
CA SER A 186 -4.47 -13.68 26.29
C SER A 186 -4.25 -14.41 24.95
N THR A 187 -5.26 -15.16 24.50
CA THR A 187 -5.21 -15.98 23.28
C THR A 187 -6.15 -15.45 22.19
N GLN A 188 -6.74 -14.28 22.39
CA GLN A 188 -7.64 -13.65 21.41
C GLN A 188 -6.90 -13.16 20.17
N VAL A 189 -7.56 -13.28 19.03
CA VAL A 189 -7.15 -12.72 17.74
C VAL A 189 -8.23 -11.72 17.30
N PRO A 190 -7.98 -10.40 17.43
CA PRO A 190 -9.03 -9.37 17.25
C PRO A 190 -9.61 -9.25 15.84
N SER A 191 -8.95 -9.79 14.82
CA SER A 191 -9.40 -9.72 13.42
C SER A 191 -8.80 -10.87 12.59
N PRO A 192 -9.31 -12.10 12.75
CA PRO A 192 -8.80 -13.23 12.00
C PRO A 192 -9.36 -13.24 10.57
N TYR A 193 -8.47 -13.24 9.57
CA TYR A 193 -8.88 -13.45 8.18
C TYR A 193 -9.40 -14.88 7.99
N PHE A 194 -10.60 -15.01 7.42
CA PHE A 194 -11.29 -16.28 7.20
C PHE A 194 -10.41 -17.31 6.47
N GLU A 195 -9.79 -16.91 5.35
CA GLU A 195 -8.99 -17.81 4.52
C GLU A 195 -7.80 -18.38 5.28
N ILE A 196 -7.09 -17.55 6.06
CA ILE A 196 -5.93 -18.00 6.83
C ILE A 196 -6.36 -19.02 7.89
N ALA A 197 -7.46 -18.74 8.60
CA ALA A 197 -7.99 -19.66 9.60
C ALA A 197 -8.44 -20.99 8.99
N ALA A 198 -9.20 -20.95 7.89
CA ALA A 198 -9.70 -22.13 7.21
C ALA A 198 -8.57 -22.98 6.58
N GLN A 199 -7.58 -22.33 5.95
CA GLN A 199 -6.42 -23.02 5.35
C GLN A 199 -5.52 -23.67 6.41
N ALA A 200 -5.33 -23.04 7.57
CA ALA A 200 -4.55 -23.63 8.66
C ALA A 200 -5.20 -24.94 9.16
N VAL A 201 -6.53 -24.93 9.28
CA VAL A 201 -7.34 -26.09 9.66
C VAL A 201 -7.24 -27.21 8.62
N ASP A 202 -7.36 -26.86 7.34
CA ASP A 202 -7.21 -27.80 6.23
C ASP A 202 -5.79 -28.38 6.14
N GLY A 203 -4.76 -27.58 6.45
CA GLY A 203 -3.37 -28.03 6.54
C GLY A 203 -3.17 -29.05 7.67
N ALA A 204 -3.78 -28.83 8.83
CA ALA A 204 -3.74 -29.80 9.93
C ALA A 204 -4.41 -31.13 9.55
N CYS A 205 -5.54 -31.08 8.82
CA CYS A 205 -6.17 -32.25 8.23
C CYS A 205 -5.27 -33.00 7.26
N ALA A 206 -4.61 -32.29 6.33
CA ALA A 206 -3.73 -32.89 5.35
C ALA A 206 -2.60 -33.68 6.02
N ILE A 207 -2.00 -33.12 7.06
CA ILE A 207 -0.98 -33.80 7.86
C ILE A 207 -1.58 -35.01 8.58
N ALA A 208 -2.75 -34.88 9.21
CA ALA A 208 -3.40 -35.98 9.91
C ALA A 208 -3.71 -37.17 8.98
N PHE A 209 -4.21 -36.89 7.77
CA PHE A 209 -4.44 -37.93 6.76
C PHE A 209 -3.14 -38.55 6.25
N ALA A 210 -2.08 -37.76 6.09
CA ALA A 210 -0.78 -38.29 5.69
C ALA A 210 -0.19 -39.23 6.77
N ILE A 211 -0.30 -38.85 8.05
CA ILE A 211 0.09 -39.71 9.18
C ILE A 211 -0.76 -40.99 9.17
N GLN A 212 -2.08 -40.87 9.01
CA GLN A 212 -2.98 -42.03 8.94
C GLN A 212 -2.59 -42.99 7.82
N HIS A 213 -2.28 -42.46 6.63
CA HIS A 213 -1.83 -43.24 5.48
C HIS A 213 -0.54 -44.01 5.78
N LEU A 214 0.47 -43.35 6.36
CA LEU A 214 1.74 -44.01 6.74
C LEU A 214 1.51 -45.13 7.76
N LEU A 215 0.70 -44.89 8.80
CA LEU A 215 0.39 -45.91 9.79
C LEU A 215 -0.34 -47.13 9.16
N GLN A 216 -1.25 -46.90 8.21
CA GLN A 216 -1.93 -47.97 7.47
C GLN A 216 -0.98 -48.78 6.57
N GLN A 217 0.11 -48.17 6.11
CA GLN A 217 1.17 -48.84 5.35
C GLN A 217 2.18 -49.58 6.23
N GLY A 218 1.98 -49.61 7.55
CA GLY A 218 2.80 -50.36 8.49
C GLY A 218 3.99 -49.59 9.06
N TYR A 219 4.11 -48.29 8.78
CA TYR A 219 5.10 -47.44 9.46
C TYR A 219 4.71 -47.27 10.93
N THR A 220 5.71 -47.28 11.81
CA THR A 220 5.50 -47.08 13.25
C THR A 220 5.36 -45.60 13.58
N VAL A 221 4.73 -45.28 14.72
CA VAL A 221 4.60 -43.90 15.21
C VAL A 221 5.96 -43.21 15.35
N GLN A 222 6.98 -43.94 15.80
CA GLN A 222 8.35 -43.42 15.94
C GLN A 222 8.96 -43.05 14.58
N GLN A 223 8.75 -43.87 13.54
CA GLN A 223 9.21 -43.55 12.18
C GLN A 223 8.50 -42.33 11.59
N VAL A 224 7.24 -42.10 11.94
CA VAL A 224 6.50 -40.92 11.48
C VAL A 224 6.95 -39.65 12.24
N GLN A 225 7.27 -39.77 13.53
CA GLN A 225 7.76 -38.64 14.34
C GLN A 225 9.20 -38.22 14.00
N GLN A 226 10.02 -39.17 13.55
CA GLN A 226 11.40 -38.94 13.10
C GLN A 226 11.57 -39.55 11.71
N PRO A 227 11.01 -38.90 10.66
CA PRO A 227 11.01 -39.45 9.32
C PRO A 227 12.41 -39.44 8.72
N ASP A 228 12.80 -40.57 8.13
CA ASP A 228 13.89 -40.63 7.18
C ASP A 228 13.43 -40.14 5.79
N GLN A 229 14.35 -40.12 4.83
CA GLN A 229 14.03 -39.67 3.47
C GLN A 229 12.92 -40.51 2.81
N THR A 230 12.85 -41.82 3.09
CA THR A 230 11.84 -42.70 2.49
C THR A 230 10.44 -42.39 3.03
N VAL A 231 10.32 -42.18 4.34
CA VAL A 231 9.06 -41.78 4.98
C VAL A 231 8.64 -40.39 4.48
N TYR A 232 9.57 -39.46 4.38
CA TYR A 232 9.32 -38.11 3.85
C TYR A 232 8.82 -38.14 2.40
N ASP A 233 9.51 -38.88 1.52
CA ASP A 233 9.13 -39.00 0.11
C ASP A 233 7.75 -39.66 -0.04
N ARG A 234 7.45 -40.66 0.79
CA ARG A 234 6.13 -41.31 0.80
C ARG A 234 5.02 -40.35 1.26
N MET A 235 5.28 -39.59 2.32
CA MET A 235 4.35 -38.57 2.83
C MET A 235 4.09 -37.50 1.76
N SER A 236 5.16 -36.96 1.17
CA SER A 236 5.11 -35.94 0.12
C SER A 236 4.36 -36.47 -1.11
N SER A 237 4.63 -37.71 -1.53
CA SER A 237 3.90 -38.36 -2.63
C SER A 237 2.41 -38.43 -2.33
N PHE A 238 2.02 -38.92 -1.14
CA PHE A 238 0.61 -39.01 -0.77
C PHE A 238 -0.08 -37.64 -0.83
N LEU A 239 0.53 -36.60 -0.24
CA LEU A 239 -0.01 -35.23 -0.25
C LEU A 239 -0.20 -34.69 -1.68
N ARG A 240 0.72 -35.01 -2.60
CA ARG A 240 0.73 -34.48 -3.97
C ARG A 240 -0.11 -35.25 -4.96
N THR A 241 -0.39 -36.53 -4.70
CA THR A 241 -1.00 -37.42 -5.71
C THR A 241 -2.24 -38.16 -5.23
N GLU A 242 -2.38 -38.44 -3.94
CA GLU A 242 -3.45 -39.28 -3.40
C GLU A 242 -4.45 -38.51 -2.52
N LEU A 243 -4.02 -37.42 -1.87
CA LEU A 243 -4.85 -36.62 -0.98
C LEU A 243 -5.98 -35.90 -1.75
N ASP A 244 -7.23 -36.20 -1.39
CA ASP A 244 -8.42 -35.58 -1.95
C ASP A 244 -9.56 -35.61 -0.91
N PHE A 245 -9.85 -34.47 -0.28
CA PHE A 245 -10.94 -34.37 0.70
C PHE A 245 -11.63 -33.02 0.68
N GLN A 246 -12.86 -32.97 1.22
CA GLN A 246 -13.57 -31.71 1.43
C GLN A 246 -13.12 -31.06 2.75
N GLY A 247 -12.45 -29.91 2.65
CA GLY A 247 -12.03 -29.09 3.77
C GLY A 247 -12.99 -27.94 4.07
N VAL A 248 -12.60 -27.12 5.03
CA VAL A 248 -13.33 -25.93 5.48
C VAL A 248 -13.20 -24.80 4.47
N ALA A 249 -12.04 -24.62 3.84
CA ALA A 249 -11.83 -23.63 2.77
C ALA A 249 -12.26 -24.13 1.38
N GLY A 250 -12.88 -25.32 1.30
CA GLY A 250 -13.22 -25.98 0.04
C GLY A 250 -12.50 -27.31 -0.17
N ARG A 251 -12.59 -27.87 -1.37
CA ARG A 251 -11.90 -29.13 -1.72
C ARG A 251 -10.38 -28.95 -1.61
N VAL A 252 -9.71 -29.91 -0.99
CA VAL A 252 -8.26 -29.97 -0.83
C VAL A 252 -7.74 -31.12 -1.69
N LYS A 253 -7.17 -30.75 -2.84
CA LYS A 253 -6.47 -31.65 -3.76
C LYS A 253 -5.34 -30.88 -4.42
N PHE A 254 -4.17 -31.50 -4.49
CA PHE A 254 -3.01 -30.92 -5.14
C PHE A 254 -2.76 -31.59 -6.50
N ASN A 255 -2.44 -30.79 -7.51
CA ASN A 255 -1.97 -31.23 -8.82
C ASN A 255 -0.54 -30.69 -9.00
N GLY A 256 0.46 -31.54 -8.75
CA GLY A 256 1.86 -31.10 -8.71
C GLY A 256 2.16 -30.25 -7.47
N ASN A 257 2.34 -28.94 -7.65
CA ASN A 257 2.53 -27.97 -6.57
C ASN A 257 1.32 -27.06 -6.35
N ASP A 258 0.30 -27.15 -7.20
CA ASP A 258 -0.84 -26.24 -7.18
C ASP A 258 -2.05 -26.90 -6.53
N LYS A 259 -2.87 -26.11 -5.84
CA LYS A 259 -4.20 -26.51 -5.37
C LYS A 259 -5.20 -25.84 -6.29
N ASP A 260 -5.93 -26.64 -7.07
CA ASP A 260 -6.99 -26.11 -7.93
C ASP A 260 -8.07 -25.47 -7.04
N GLY A 261 -8.34 -24.19 -7.30
CA GLY A 261 -9.36 -23.41 -6.62
C GLY A 261 -10.50 -23.06 -7.56
N LEU A 262 -11.71 -22.97 -7.02
CA LEU A 262 -12.81 -22.30 -7.73
C LEU A 262 -12.59 -20.80 -7.66
N LEU A 263 -12.85 -20.10 -8.77
CA LEU A 263 -12.87 -18.65 -8.76
C LEU A 263 -14.31 -18.18 -8.67
N ALA A 264 -14.59 -17.23 -7.80
CA ALA A 264 -15.85 -16.50 -7.78
C ALA A 264 -15.77 -15.33 -8.75
N VAL A 265 -16.83 -15.14 -9.53
CA VAL A 265 -17.08 -13.89 -10.23
C VAL A 265 -17.93 -13.02 -9.30
N ARG A 266 -17.35 -11.92 -8.83
CA ARG A 266 -17.98 -10.97 -7.91
C ARG A 266 -18.17 -9.65 -8.62
N GLN A 267 -19.34 -9.05 -8.45
CA GLN A 267 -19.61 -7.69 -8.90
C GLN A 267 -19.67 -6.78 -7.68
N VAL A 268 -19.09 -5.59 -7.76
CA VAL A 268 -19.30 -4.56 -6.74
C VAL A 268 -20.70 -3.97 -6.93
N GLN A 269 -21.52 -4.07 -5.89
CA GLN A 269 -22.88 -3.54 -5.84
C GLN A 269 -23.08 -2.79 -4.52
N ASP A 270 -23.33 -1.49 -4.62
CA ASP A 270 -23.49 -0.58 -3.50
C ASP A 270 -22.29 -0.64 -2.52
N GLY A 271 -21.07 -0.63 -3.07
CA GLY A 271 -19.83 -0.74 -2.30
C GLY A 271 -19.54 -2.11 -1.69
N SER A 272 -20.31 -3.15 -2.03
CA SER A 272 -20.14 -4.50 -1.50
C SER A 272 -19.88 -5.54 -2.60
N TYR A 273 -19.02 -6.53 -2.34
CA TYR A 273 -18.81 -7.63 -3.27
C TYR A 273 -19.98 -8.62 -3.22
N GLN A 274 -20.69 -8.77 -4.33
CA GLN A 274 -21.75 -9.76 -4.49
C GLN A 274 -21.30 -10.85 -5.46
N GLN A 275 -21.41 -12.12 -5.05
CA GLN A 275 -21.10 -13.23 -5.95
C GLN A 275 -22.21 -13.37 -7.01
N VAL A 276 -21.83 -13.16 -8.27
CA VAL A 276 -22.72 -13.23 -9.43
C VAL A 276 -22.43 -14.44 -10.32
N GLY A 277 -21.34 -15.16 -10.08
CA GLY A 277 -21.05 -16.42 -10.76
C GLY A 277 -19.85 -17.16 -10.18
N LEU A 278 -19.59 -18.33 -10.75
CA LEU A 278 -18.43 -19.16 -10.46
C LEU A 278 -17.71 -19.48 -11.77
N VAL A 279 -16.38 -19.48 -11.75
CA VAL A 279 -15.54 -20.02 -12.81
C VAL A 279 -15.22 -21.45 -12.45
N GLU A 280 -15.68 -22.37 -13.28
CA GLU A 280 -15.44 -23.80 -13.15
C GLU A 280 -14.64 -24.29 -14.35
N GLN A 281 -13.77 -25.28 -14.14
CA GLN A 281 -13.04 -25.91 -15.24
C GLN A 281 -13.82 -27.15 -15.72
N VAL A 282 -14.34 -27.09 -16.95
CA VAL A 282 -15.08 -28.18 -17.59
C VAL A 282 -14.32 -28.59 -18.86
N ASP A 283 -13.92 -29.85 -18.97
CA ASP A 283 -13.20 -30.40 -20.12
C ASP A 283 -11.99 -29.56 -20.59
N SER A 284 -11.20 -29.05 -19.63
CA SER A 284 -10.05 -28.14 -19.84
C SER A 284 -10.39 -26.72 -20.29
N ALA A 285 -11.67 -26.34 -20.38
CA ALA A 285 -12.12 -24.97 -20.61
C ALA A 285 -12.60 -24.32 -19.30
N SER A 286 -12.29 -23.05 -19.08
CA SER A 286 -12.89 -22.26 -18.00
C SER A 286 -14.26 -21.75 -18.44
N VAL A 287 -15.32 -22.16 -17.74
CA VAL A 287 -16.70 -21.75 -18.00
C VAL A 287 -17.20 -20.93 -16.82
N ILE A 288 -17.80 -19.78 -17.10
CA ILE A 288 -18.47 -18.97 -16.09
C ILE A 288 -19.93 -19.44 -15.98
N THR A 289 -20.29 -19.96 -14.82
CA THR A 289 -21.67 -20.27 -14.45
C THR A 289 -22.22 -19.10 -13.65
N TRP A 290 -23.19 -18.38 -14.23
CA TRP A 290 -23.85 -17.25 -13.58
C TRP A 290 -24.87 -17.70 -12.54
N SER A 291 -24.85 -17.06 -11.37
CA SER A 291 -25.84 -17.23 -10.29
C SER A 291 -26.66 -15.96 -10.11
N ASN A 292 -27.88 -16.05 -9.57
CA ASN A 292 -28.70 -14.88 -9.19
C ASN A 292 -28.88 -13.83 -10.31
N ASN A 293 -29.27 -14.26 -11.52
CA ASN A 293 -29.41 -13.44 -12.73
C ASN A 293 -28.11 -12.86 -13.33
N GLY A 294 -26.93 -13.26 -12.83
CA GLY A 294 -25.64 -12.86 -13.38
C GLY A 294 -25.28 -11.41 -13.07
N THR A 295 -24.58 -10.76 -14.00
CA THR A 295 -24.15 -9.36 -13.85
C THR A 295 -25.31 -8.41 -14.14
N THR A 296 -25.56 -7.44 -13.25
CA THR A 296 -26.61 -6.44 -13.44
C THR A 296 -26.05 -5.19 -14.11
N ALA A 297 -26.72 -4.74 -15.17
CA ALA A 297 -26.41 -3.52 -15.93
C ALA A 297 -26.61 -2.23 -15.11
N VAL A 298 -27.37 -2.29 -14.01
CA VAL A 298 -27.69 -1.11 -13.17
C VAL A 298 -26.43 -0.48 -12.55
N TYR A 299 -25.41 -1.29 -12.28
CA TYR A 299 -24.17 -0.83 -11.67
C TYR A 299 -23.07 -0.53 -12.69
N TRP A 300 -23.30 -0.83 -13.98
CA TRP A 300 -22.39 -0.45 -15.05
C TRP A 300 -22.70 0.97 -15.48
N GLN A 301 -21.94 1.94 -14.97
CA GLN A 301 -22.00 3.29 -15.49
C GLN A 301 -21.09 3.41 -16.71
N VAL A 302 -21.58 4.09 -17.75
CA VAL A 302 -20.75 4.43 -18.91
C VAL A 302 -19.69 5.41 -18.45
N GLU A 303 -18.41 5.08 -18.68
CA GLU A 303 -17.27 5.97 -18.44
C GLU A 303 -17.61 7.37 -19.02
N PRO A 304 -17.54 8.45 -18.20
CA PRO A 304 -17.68 9.79 -18.72
C PRO A 304 -16.65 10.01 -19.82
N ALA A 305 -17.04 10.67 -20.91
CA ALA A 305 -16.09 10.98 -21.98
C ALA A 305 -14.93 11.81 -21.40
N GLU A 306 -13.69 11.32 -21.54
CA GLU A 306 -12.50 12.07 -21.15
C GLU A 306 -12.53 13.44 -21.83
N THR A 307 -12.56 14.49 -21.02
CA THR A 307 -12.38 15.85 -21.51
C THR A 307 -10.90 16.07 -21.72
N VAL A 308 -10.40 15.74 -22.91
CA VAL A 308 -9.03 16.10 -23.29
C VAL A 308 -8.96 17.63 -23.35
N GLU A 309 -8.39 18.27 -22.34
CA GLU A 309 -8.02 19.68 -22.43
C GLU A 309 -6.94 19.82 -23.51
N LEU A 310 -7.35 20.20 -24.72
CA LEU A 310 -6.49 20.51 -25.86
C LEU A 310 -5.61 21.77 -25.65
N ALA A 311 -5.30 22.14 -24.41
CA ALA A 311 -4.62 23.40 -24.07
C ALA A 311 -3.19 23.48 -24.62
N TRP A 312 -2.51 22.35 -24.83
CA TRP A 312 -1.07 22.33 -25.18
C TRP A 312 -0.75 21.98 -26.65
N VAL A 313 -1.75 21.62 -27.46
CA VAL A 313 -1.50 21.24 -28.88
C VAL A 313 -1.56 22.45 -29.83
N LEU A 314 -2.24 23.54 -29.43
CA LEU A 314 -2.39 24.74 -30.25
C LEU A 314 -1.17 25.69 -30.32
N PRO A 315 -0.27 25.82 -29.32
CA PRO A 315 0.87 26.74 -29.45
C PRO A 315 1.90 26.27 -30.50
N LEU A 316 2.10 24.95 -30.63
CA LEU A 316 3.11 24.39 -31.54
C LEU A 316 2.76 24.61 -33.03
N ALA A 317 1.47 24.50 -33.37
CA ALA A 317 1.00 24.72 -34.74
C ALA A 317 1.16 26.19 -35.18
N VAL A 318 0.92 27.14 -34.28
CA VAL A 318 1.09 28.58 -34.57
C VAL A 318 2.58 28.95 -34.69
N THR A 319 3.45 28.39 -33.85
CA THR A 319 4.90 28.65 -33.96
C THR A 319 5.52 28.11 -35.26
N MET A 320 5.09 26.93 -35.74
CA MET A 320 5.59 26.41 -37.03
C MET A 320 5.09 27.23 -38.23
N ALA A 321 3.85 27.73 -38.19
CA ALA A 321 3.29 28.54 -39.27
C ALA A 321 3.94 29.93 -39.39
N VAL A 322 4.38 30.52 -38.28
CA VAL A 322 5.03 31.84 -38.27
C VAL A 322 6.53 31.76 -38.60
N CYS A 323 7.23 30.69 -38.21
CA CYS A 323 8.66 30.56 -38.48
C CYS A 323 9.01 30.11 -39.91
N ALA A 324 8.15 29.35 -40.59
CA ALA A 324 8.40 28.88 -41.96
C ALA A 324 8.59 30.00 -43.00
N PRO A 325 7.76 31.07 -43.07
CA PRO A 325 7.97 32.14 -44.04
C PRO A 325 9.19 33.02 -43.73
N CYS A 326 9.61 33.16 -42.46
CA CYS A 326 10.81 33.91 -42.10
C CYS A 326 12.10 33.21 -42.56
N ILE A 327 12.15 31.88 -42.48
CA ILE A 327 13.31 31.09 -42.95
C ILE A 327 13.40 31.13 -44.49
N VAL A 328 12.26 31.04 -45.20
CA VAL A 328 12.23 31.16 -46.67
C VAL A 328 12.59 32.56 -47.14
N GLY A 329 12.15 33.62 -46.44
CA GLY A 329 12.53 35.00 -46.72
C GLY A 329 14.02 35.29 -46.54
N CYS A 330 14.64 34.74 -45.48
CA CYS A 330 16.08 34.88 -45.25
C CYS A 330 16.92 34.10 -46.28
N TRP A 331 16.44 32.97 -46.79
CA TRP A 331 17.13 32.19 -47.82
C TRP A 331 17.02 32.80 -49.23
N ALA A 332 15.89 33.45 -49.54
CA ALA A 332 15.70 34.15 -50.81
C ALA A 332 16.44 35.50 -50.89
N GLY A 333 16.59 36.21 -49.77
CA GLY A 333 17.31 37.50 -49.71
C GLY A 333 18.82 37.40 -49.87
N TYR A 334 19.42 36.21 -49.69
CA TYR A 334 20.87 35.99 -49.83
C TYR A 334 21.30 35.67 -51.28
N ARG A 335 20.37 35.67 -52.25
CA ARG A 335 20.61 35.33 -53.66
C ARG A 335 20.30 36.47 -54.66
N LEU A 336 20.20 37.72 -54.20
CA LEU A 336 20.11 38.90 -55.07
C LEU A 336 21.36 39.76 -54.95
#